data_AF-A0AAU1J423-F1
#
_entry.id   AF-A0AAU1J423-F1
#
_cell.length_a   1.000
_cell.length_b   1.000
_cell.length_c   1.000
_cell.angle_alpha   90.00
_cell.angle_beta   90.00
_cell.angle_gamma   90.00
#
_symmetry.space_group_name_H-M   'P 1'
#
loop_
_entity.id
_entity.type
_entity.pdbx_description
1 polymer ?
#
loop_
_entity_poly.entity_id
_entity_poly.type
_entity_poly.pdbx_seq_one_letter_code
_entity_poly.pdbx_strand_id
1 'polypeptide(L)'
;MTSVKKQTQVRLEEDVLEAGKAAARARSLDFNKYVERLIVEDTTGARAAGMAAAQRLIDEHADFLDDLEQQLDAPYADPQPGAAA
;
A
#
# COMPACT_ATOMS: atom_id res chain seq x y z
N MET A 1 6.20 19.55 20.75
CA MET A 1 6.86 20.64 20.00
C MET A 1 6.33 20.64 18.58
N THR A 2 5.73 21.74 18.11
CA THR A 2 5.31 21.86 16.71
C THR A 2 6.57 22.03 15.86
N SER A 3 6.88 21.04 15.02
CA SER A 3 8.01 21.12 14.10
C SER A 3 7.79 22.26 13.11
N VAL A 4 8.76 23.16 13.00
CA VAL A 4 8.74 24.27 12.03
C VAL A 4 8.91 23.67 10.64
N LYS A 5 7.82 23.61 9.87
CA LYS A 5 7.87 23.23 8.46
C LYS A 5 8.51 24.35 7.64
N LYS A 6 9.52 24.01 6.85
CA LYS A 6 10.14 24.91 5.88
C LYS A 6 9.60 24.62 4.49
N GLN A 7 9.29 25.67 3.73
CA GLN A 7 8.90 25.55 2.33
C GLN A 7 10.14 25.54 1.45
N THR A 8 10.22 24.58 0.53
CA THR A 8 11.29 24.47 -0.47
C THR A 8 10.66 24.45 -1.86
N GLN A 9 11.23 25.19 -2.81
CA GLN A 9 10.80 25.15 -4.21
C GLN A 9 11.62 24.09 -4.96
N VAL A 10 10.94 23.17 -5.62
CA VAL A 10 11.54 22.13 -6.47
C VAL A 10 11.01 22.30 -7.88
N ARG A 11 11.91 22.29 -8.87
CA ARG A 11 11.53 22.26 -10.29
C ARG A 11 11.45 20.80 -10.73
N LEU A 12 10.34 20.46 -11.38
CA LEU A 12 10.09 19.14 -11.92
C LEU A 12 9.69 19.31 -13.38
N GLU A 13 10.06 18.33 -14.20
CA GLU A 13 9.47 18.20 -15.53
C GLU A 13 7.95 18.01 -15.41
N GLU A 14 7.21 18.47 -16.41
CA GLU A 14 5.75 18.51 -16.37
C GLU A 14 5.13 17.12 -16.20
N ASP A 15 5.66 16.13 -16.92
CA ASP A 15 5.25 14.73 -16.85
C ASP A 15 5.49 14.13 -15.46
N VAL A 16 6.65 14.42 -14.85
CA VAL A 16 6.99 13.99 -13.50
C VAL A 16 6.07 14.63 -12.46
N LEU A 17 5.75 15.92 -12.62
CA LEU A 17 4.84 16.63 -11.73
C LEU A 17 3.43 16.02 -11.77
N GLU A 18 2.90 15.74 -12.96
CA GLU A 18 1.58 15.16 -13.12
C GLU A 18 1.52 13.72 -12.60
N ALA A 19 2.54 12.90 -12.89
CA ALA A 19 2.66 11.55 -12.33
C ALA A 19 2.71 11.58 -10.79
N GLY A 20 3.48 12.51 -10.23
CA GLY A 20 3.58 12.70 -8.78
C GLY A 20 2.25 13.11 -8.14
N LYS A 21 1.50 14.04 -8.75
CA LYS A 21 0.16 14.43 -8.27
C LYS A 21 -0.85 13.30 -8.39
N ALA A 22 -0.80 12.50 -9.46
CA ALA A 22 -1.67 11.33 -9.60
C ALA A 22 -1.38 10.30 -8.50
N ALA A 23 -0.10 10.02 -8.25
CA ALA A 23 0.33 9.08 -7.21
C ALA A 23 -0.01 9.55 -5.79
N ALA A 24 0.00 10.86 -5.52
CA ALA A 24 -0.46 11.44 -4.26
C ALA A 24 -1.98 11.27 -4.09
N ARG A 25 -2.76 11.56 -5.15
CA ARG A 25 -4.22 11.38 -5.17
C ARG A 25 -4.63 9.92 -4.94
N ALA A 26 -3.95 8.97 -5.57
CA ALA A 26 -4.20 7.53 -5.37
C ALA A 26 -4.00 7.08 -3.91
N ARG A 27 -3.21 7.83 -3.13
CA ARG A 27 -2.95 7.58 -1.70
C ARG A 27 -3.71 8.53 -0.77
N SER A 28 -4.60 9.36 -1.30
CA SER A 28 -5.34 10.40 -0.56
C SER A 28 -4.41 11.35 0.21
N LEU A 29 -3.25 11.69 -0.37
CA LEU A 29 -2.26 12.59 0.21
C LEU A 29 -2.19 13.91 -0.57
N ASP A 30 -1.91 15.01 0.15
CA ASP A 30 -1.40 16.23 -0.48
C ASP A 30 -0.06 15.95 -1.18
N PHE A 31 0.22 16.65 -2.28
CA PHE A 31 1.45 16.44 -3.04
C PHE A 31 2.72 16.67 -2.20
N ASN A 32 2.77 17.72 -1.38
CA ASN A 32 3.94 17.97 -0.54
C ASN A 32 4.09 16.89 0.54
N LYS A 33 2.97 16.38 1.05
CA LYS A 33 2.96 15.27 2.01
C LYS A 33 3.42 13.96 1.39
N TYR A 34 3.03 13.72 0.14
CA TYR A 34 3.51 12.59 -0.63
C TYR A 34 5.03 12.67 -0.88
N VAL A 35 5.54 13.84 -1.28
CA VAL A 35 6.99 14.05 -1.48
C VAL A 35 7.77 13.91 -0.17
N GLU A 36 7.29 14.49 0.94
CA GLU A 36 7.89 14.32 2.26
C GLU A 36 7.99 12.85 2.64
N ARG A 37 6.92 12.09 2.41
CA ARG A 37 6.90 10.66 2.70
C ARG A 37 7.88 9.87 1.82
N LEU A 38 7.96 10.17 0.53
CA LEU A 38 8.95 9.56 -0.36
C LEU A 38 10.38 9.81 0.12
N ILE A 39 10.71 11.05 0.51
CA ILE A 39 12.05 11.40 1.01
C ILE A 39 12.36 10.65 2.31
N VAL A 40 11.40 10.54 3.23
CA VAL A 40 11.60 9.78 4.47
C VAL A 40 11.80 8.30 4.17
N GLU A 41 10.97 7.71 3.32
CA GLU A 41 11.04 6.30 2.95
C GLU A 41 12.37 5.95 2.25
N ASP A 42 12.87 6.86 1.41
CA ASP A 42 14.15 6.75 0.72
C ASP A 42 15.34 6.88 1.68
N THR A 43 15.35 7.92 2.52
CA THR A 43 16.47 8.21 3.43
C THR A 43 16.57 7.25 4.62
N THR A 44 15.44 6.71 5.09
CA THR A 44 15.41 5.75 6.20
C THR A 44 15.58 4.30 5.74
N GLY A 45 15.47 4.04 4.44
CA GLY A 45 15.41 2.69 3.89
C GLY A 45 14.15 1.91 4.30
N ALA A 46 13.17 2.56 4.94
CA ALA A 46 11.93 1.91 5.41
C ALA A 46 11.17 1.24 4.27
N ARG A 47 11.21 1.80 3.07
CA ARG A 47 10.61 1.17 1.89
C ARG A 47 11.33 -0.12 1.52
N ALA A 48 12.66 -0.12 1.47
CA ALA A 48 13.43 -1.31 1.15
C ALA A 48 13.24 -2.41 2.21
N ALA A 49 13.28 -2.04 3.49
CA ALA A 49 13.02 -2.95 4.60
C ALA A 49 11.59 -3.51 4.56
N GLY A 50 10.60 -2.66 4.25
CA GLY A 50 9.20 -3.07 4.09
C GLY A 50 9.00 -4.04 2.93
N MET A 51 9.60 -3.77 1.78
CA MET A 51 9.57 -4.68 0.62
C MET A 51 10.25 -6.01 0.93
N ALA A 52 11.40 -5.99 1.62
CA ALA A 52 12.09 -7.21 2.03
C ALA A 52 11.25 -8.04 3.04
N ALA A 53 10.57 -7.38 3.98
CA ALA A 53 9.67 -8.05 4.92
C ALA A 53 8.45 -8.65 4.22
N ALA A 54 7.83 -7.91 3.28
CA ALA A 54 6.73 -8.41 2.47
C ALA A 54 7.17 -9.61 1.61
N GLN A 55 8.35 -9.55 1.02
CA GLN A 55 8.90 -10.68 0.26
C GLN A 55 9.09 -11.91 1.14
N ARG A 56 9.67 -11.77 2.34
CA ARG A 56 9.81 -12.89 3.29
C ARG A 56 8.46 -13.47 3.69
N LEU A 57 7.47 -12.62 3.96
CA LEU A 57 6.13 -13.08 4.30
C LEU A 57 5.53 -13.93 3.16
N ILE A 58 5.68 -13.50 1.91
CA ILE A 58 5.24 -14.26 0.75
C ILE A 58 6.03 -15.57 0.64
N ASP A 59 7.37 -15.52 0.72
CA ASP A 59 8.19 -16.72 0.60
C ASP A 59 7.89 -17.77 1.69
N GLU A 60 7.57 -17.32 2.91
CA GLU A 60 7.27 -18.19 4.06
C GLU A 60 5.83 -18.70 4.08
N HIS A 61 4.88 -17.95 3.48
CA HIS A 61 3.45 -18.22 3.62
C HIS A 61 2.67 -18.26 2.32
N ALA A 62 3.32 -18.29 1.15
CA ALA A 62 2.66 -18.32 -0.16
C ALA A 62 1.60 -19.42 -0.23
N ASP A 63 1.98 -20.67 0.09
CA ASP A 63 1.06 -21.81 0.04
C ASP A 63 -0.17 -21.62 0.95
N PHE A 64 0.03 -21.04 2.13
CA PHE A 64 -1.08 -20.74 3.05
C PHE A 64 -1.99 -19.63 2.53
N LEU A 65 -1.42 -18.59 1.92
CA LEU A 65 -2.18 -17.48 1.35
C LEU A 65 -2.97 -17.94 0.11
N ASP A 66 -2.39 -18.80 -0.73
CA ASP A 66 -3.04 -19.39 -1.89
C ASP A 66 -4.22 -20.29 -1.48
N ASP A 67 -4.04 -21.13 -0.46
CA ASP A 67 -5.11 -21.97 0.09
C ASP A 67 -6.26 -21.14 0.68
N LEU A 68 -5.92 -20.00 1.31
CA LEU A 68 -6.90 -19.07 1.86
C LEU A 68 -7.68 -18.34 0.76
N GLU A 69 -7.00 -17.89 -0.30
CA GLU A 69 -7.62 -17.24 -1.46
C GLU A 69 -8.60 -18.19 -2.15
N GLN A 70 -8.23 -19.46 -2.35
CA GLN A 70 -9.12 -20.48 -2.90
C GLN A 70 -10.37 -20.74 -2.04
N GLN A 71 -10.24 -20.73 -0.72
CA GLN A 71 -11.39 -20.89 0.19
C GLN A 71 -12.33 -19.68 0.17
N LEU A 72 -11.78 -18.48 0.01
CA LEU A 72 -12.57 -17.24 -0.04
C LEU A 72 -13.28 -17.05 -1.39
N ASP A 73 -12.64 -17.48 -2.49
CA ASP A 73 -13.21 -17.44 -3.84
C ASP A 73 -14.17 -18.60 -4.13
N ALA A 74 -14.17 -19.64 -3.27
CA ALA A 74 -15.13 -20.71 -3.39
C ALA A 74 -16.56 -20.17 -3.20
N PRO A 75 -17.48 -20.42 -4.14
CA PRO A 75 -18.87 -20.01 -3.97
C PRO A 75 -19.44 -20.67 -2.71
N TYR A 76 -20.04 -19.86 -1.83
CA TYR A 76 -20.69 -20.31 -0.60
C TYR A 76 -21.82 -21.28 -0.95
N ALA A 77 -21.53 -22.57 -1.00
CA ALA A 77 -22.49 -23.62 -1.27
C ALA A 77 -22.95 -24.22 0.06
N ASP A 78 -23.97 -23.59 0.67
CA ASP A 78 -25.03 -24.35 1.34
C ASP A 78 -26.27 -23.47 1.64
N PRO A 79 -27.41 -23.71 0.97
CA PRO A 79 -28.71 -23.43 1.52
C PRO A 79 -29.09 -24.55 2.50
N GLN A 80 -29.14 -24.25 3.79
CA GLN A 80 -29.65 -25.19 4.80
C GLN A 80 -31.09 -25.62 4.45
N PRO A 81 -31.37 -26.91 4.17
CA PRO A 81 -32.74 -27.38 4.00
C PRO A 81 -33.42 -27.38 5.37
N GLY A 82 -34.60 -26.76 5.44
CA GLY A 82 -35.36 -26.58 6.66
C GLY A 82 -35.59 -27.87 7.45
N ALA A 83 -35.28 -27.82 8.75
CA ALA A 83 -35.79 -28.77 9.72
C ALA A 83 -37.22 -28.36 10.09
N ALA A 84 -38.19 -28.85 9.32
CA ALA A 84 -39.57 -28.97 9.75
C ALA A 84 -39.82 -30.44 10.13
N ALA A 85 -40.00 -30.69 11.42
CA ALA A 85 -40.68 -31.87 11.96
C ALA A 85 -41.33 -31.47 13.29
#